data_AF-A0A2N1TUZ7-F1
#
_entry.id   AF-A0A2N1TUZ7-F1
#
_cell.length_a   1.000
_cell.length_b   1.000
_cell.length_c   1.000
_cell.angle_alpha   90.00
_cell.angle_beta   90.00
_cell.angle_gamma   90.00
#
_symmetry.space_group_name_H-M   'P 1'
#
loop_
_entity.id
_entity.type
_entity.pdbx_description
1 polymer ?
#
loop_
_entity_poly.entity_id
_entity_poly.type
_entity_poly.pdbx_seq_one_letter_code
_entity_poly.pdbx_strand_id
1 'polypeptide(L)'
;MKQTPELDRVQEKMRPGVLTLKGFLGNDDRKLADIIAADQQALLRLRINADQIAERLQDLADRGADLMEQEVQVDNRYLIRVRDDRGKIPSPWEDGLFEKGDVDLVDQQTGKALKWNRLTLRLIAKHRFFGGYGSEYRIDPDVAYEILALKPFVDRSPEAI
;
A
#
# COMPACT_ATOMS: atom_id res chain seq x y z
N MET A 1 -11.23 13.46 -8.01
CA MET A 1 -10.17 13.76 -9.00
C MET A 1 -10.73 13.51 -10.40
N LYS A 2 -10.21 14.13 -11.47
CA LYS A 2 -10.64 13.81 -12.84
C LYS A 2 -9.57 12.93 -13.51
N GLN A 3 -9.99 12.00 -14.35
CA GLN A 3 -9.07 11.26 -15.22
C GLN A 3 -8.40 12.22 -16.19
N THR A 4 -7.07 12.12 -16.32
CA THR A 4 -6.26 12.92 -17.24
C THR A 4 -5.54 12.02 -18.26
N PRO A 5 -5.06 12.55 -19.39
CA PRO A 5 -4.28 11.77 -20.36
C PRO A 5 -3.03 11.12 -19.74
N GLU A 6 -2.42 11.75 -18.75
CA GLU A 6 -1.31 11.20 -17.98
C GLU A 6 -1.77 9.97 -17.18
N LEU A 7 -2.90 10.07 -16.47
CA LEU A 7 -3.46 8.95 -15.73
C LEU A 7 -3.94 7.82 -16.64
N ASP A 8 -4.40 8.10 -17.85
CA ASP A 8 -4.71 7.06 -18.85
C ASP A 8 -3.45 6.27 -19.24
N ARG A 9 -2.32 6.96 -19.49
CA ARG A 9 -1.03 6.30 -19.79
C ARG A 9 -0.53 5.47 -18.62
N VAL A 10 -0.68 5.97 -17.39
CA VAL A 10 -0.33 5.23 -16.18
C VAL A 10 -1.22 3.99 -16.05
N GLN A 11 -2.53 4.13 -16.24
CA GLN A 11 -3.49 3.02 -16.13
C GLN A 11 -3.22 1.93 -17.18
N GLU A 12 -2.83 2.29 -18.40
CA GLU A 12 -2.45 1.29 -19.43
C GLU A 12 -1.22 0.49 -19.00
N LYS A 13 -0.22 1.12 -18.38
CA LYS A 13 0.96 0.43 -17.82
C LYS A 13 0.63 -0.50 -16.66
N MET A 14 -0.50 -0.27 -15.99
CA MET A 14 -0.94 -1.08 -14.87
C MET A 14 -1.61 -2.40 -15.28
N ARG A 15 -1.85 -2.61 -16.58
CA ARG A 15 -2.50 -3.84 -17.08
C ARG A 15 -1.60 -5.06 -16.89
N PRO A 16 -2.21 -6.24 -16.67
CA PRO A 16 -1.47 -7.51 -16.64
C PRO A 16 -0.60 -7.68 -17.89
N GLY A 17 0.65 -8.09 -17.67
CA GLY A 17 1.62 -8.36 -18.73
C GLY A 17 2.43 -7.15 -19.22
N VAL A 18 2.09 -5.92 -18.82
CA VAL A 18 2.83 -4.72 -19.26
C VAL A 18 4.09 -4.48 -18.41
N LEU A 19 3.93 -4.24 -17.10
CA LEU A 19 5.07 -4.10 -16.18
C LEU A 19 5.21 -5.29 -15.22
N THR A 20 4.10 -5.93 -14.88
CA THR A 20 4.06 -7.12 -14.01
C THR A 20 3.09 -8.14 -14.60
N LEU A 21 3.28 -9.43 -14.28
CA LEU A 21 2.44 -10.50 -14.80
C LEU A 21 0.95 -10.30 -14.46
N LYS A 22 0.64 -9.91 -13.22
CA LYS A 22 -0.74 -9.74 -12.72
C LYS A 22 -1.28 -8.32 -12.82
N GLY A 23 -0.45 -7.34 -13.20
CA GLY A 23 -0.83 -5.92 -13.17
C GLY A 23 -1.01 -5.37 -11.75
N PHE A 24 -1.69 -4.23 -11.64
CA PHE A 24 -1.87 -3.50 -10.36
C PHE A 24 -3.34 -3.27 -10.00
N LEU A 25 -4.25 -3.53 -10.94
CA LEU A 25 -5.68 -3.18 -10.82
C LEU A 25 -6.55 -4.35 -10.37
N GLY A 26 -6.07 -5.59 -10.41
CA GLY A 26 -6.90 -6.75 -10.12
C GLY A 26 -8.09 -6.83 -11.08
N ASN A 27 -9.30 -6.86 -10.52
CA ASN A 27 -10.56 -6.87 -11.27
C ASN A 27 -11.25 -5.49 -11.27
N ASP A 28 -10.55 -4.44 -10.85
CA ASP A 28 -11.06 -3.08 -10.81
C ASP A 28 -11.16 -2.47 -12.22
N ASP A 29 -12.37 -2.15 -12.64
CA ASP A 29 -12.69 -1.60 -13.97
C ASP A 29 -12.84 -0.07 -13.96
N ARG A 30 -12.74 0.56 -12.78
CA ARG A 30 -12.88 2.00 -12.62
C ARG A 30 -11.71 2.74 -13.28
N LYS A 31 -11.90 4.04 -13.53
CA LYS A 31 -10.80 4.93 -13.91
C LYS A 31 -9.82 5.08 -12.75
N LEU A 32 -8.53 5.17 -13.06
CA LEU A 32 -7.47 5.32 -12.06
C LEU A 32 -7.71 6.51 -11.12
N ALA A 33 -8.18 7.64 -11.66
CA ALA A 33 -8.55 8.80 -10.84
C ALA A 33 -9.66 8.51 -9.82
N ASP A 34 -10.61 7.63 -10.14
CA ASP A 34 -11.72 7.28 -9.25
C ASP A 34 -11.27 6.30 -8.16
N ILE A 35 -10.37 5.36 -8.49
CA ILE A 35 -9.73 4.48 -7.50
C ILE A 35 -8.98 5.32 -6.46
N ILE A 36 -8.11 6.22 -6.92
CA ILE A 36 -7.33 7.12 -6.04
C ILE A 36 -8.28 8.01 -5.22
N ALA A 37 -9.32 8.57 -5.83
CA ALA A 37 -10.27 9.44 -5.12
C ALA A 37 -11.06 8.68 -4.05
N ALA A 38 -11.47 7.43 -4.30
CA ALA A 38 -12.19 6.61 -3.33
C ALA A 38 -11.30 6.30 -2.11
N ASP A 39 -10.06 5.88 -2.34
CA ASP A 39 -9.13 5.60 -1.24
C ASP A 39 -8.78 6.89 -0.46
N GLN A 40 -8.63 8.04 -1.14
CA GLN A 40 -8.46 9.34 -0.49
C GLN A 40 -9.64 9.73 0.41
N GLN A 41 -10.88 9.46 -0.03
CA GLN A 41 -12.07 9.69 0.81
C GLN A 41 -12.08 8.80 2.05
N ALA A 42 -11.62 7.55 1.94
CA ALA A 42 -11.49 6.66 3.09
C ALA A 42 -10.46 7.22 4.11
N LEU A 43 -9.30 7.68 3.66
CA LEU A 43 -8.30 8.32 4.54
C LEU A 43 -8.88 9.53 5.28
N LEU A 44 -9.61 10.40 4.58
CA LEU A 44 -10.26 11.58 5.20
C LEU A 44 -11.29 11.17 6.26
N ARG A 45 -12.12 10.17 5.98
CA ARG A 45 -13.11 9.64 6.93
C ARG A 45 -12.45 9.06 8.18
N LEU A 46 -11.36 8.33 7.99
CA LEU A 46 -10.56 7.71 9.07
C LEU A 46 -9.66 8.72 9.80
N ARG A 47 -9.54 9.95 9.27
CA ARG A 47 -8.66 11.02 9.76
C ARG A 47 -7.20 10.56 9.88
N ILE A 48 -6.74 9.80 8.87
CA ILE A 48 -5.34 9.38 8.72
C ILE A 48 -4.80 9.89 7.38
N ASN A 49 -3.50 9.77 7.14
CA ASN A 49 -2.90 10.04 5.84
C ASN A 49 -2.13 8.82 5.28
N ALA A 50 -1.79 8.88 4.00
CA ALA A 50 -1.06 7.78 3.35
C ALA A 50 0.36 7.60 3.88
N ASP A 51 0.97 8.66 4.43
CA ASP A 51 2.33 8.60 4.97
C ASP A 51 2.34 7.77 6.27
N GLN A 52 1.33 7.89 7.13
CA GLN A 52 1.15 7.02 8.30
C GLN A 52 1.06 5.53 7.92
N ILE A 53 0.34 5.22 6.83
CA ILE A 53 0.26 3.84 6.33
C ILE A 53 1.62 3.39 5.80
N ALA A 54 2.25 4.18 4.93
CA ALA A 54 3.52 3.81 4.30
C ALA A 54 4.65 3.67 5.32
N GLU A 55 4.76 4.59 6.28
CA GLU A 55 5.74 4.56 7.36
C GLU A 55 5.55 3.35 8.26
N ARG A 56 4.30 3.03 8.64
CA ARG A 56 4.02 1.87 9.49
C ARG A 56 4.29 0.55 8.78
N LEU A 57 3.98 0.44 7.49
CA LEU A 57 4.34 -0.73 6.68
C LEU A 57 5.86 -0.86 6.52
N GLN A 58 6.58 0.24 6.36
CA GLN A 58 8.05 0.23 6.29
C GLN A 58 8.67 -0.23 7.62
N ASP A 59 8.23 0.33 8.75
CA ASP A 59 8.69 -0.07 10.09
C ASP A 59 8.48 -1.58 10.34
N LEU A 60 7.30 -2.09 10.00
CA LEU A 60 7.00 -3.52 10.14
C LEU A 60 7.86 -4.40 9.23
N ALA A 61 8.15 -3.95 8.01
CA ALA A 61 9.06 -4.64 7.10
C ALA A 61 10.49 -4.68 7.64
N ASP A 62 11.00 -3.55 8.14
CA ASP A 62 12.36 -3.44 8.69
C ASP A 62 12.54 -4.34 9.91
N ARG A 63 11.52 -4.39 10.79
CA ARG A 63 11.51 -5.27 11.97
C ARG A 63 11.34 -6.75 11.63
N GLY A 64 10.70 -7.06 10.49
CA GLY A 64 10.55 -8.43 9.98
C GLY A 64 11.77 -8.96 9.23
N ALA A 65 12.73 -8.10 8.85
CA ALA A 65 13.90 -8.47 8.06
C ALA A 65 15.02 -9.16 8.87
N ASP A 66 14.86 -9.31 10.20
CA ASP A 66 15.88 -9.82 11.11
C ASP A 66 16.25 -11.31 10.86
N LEU A 67 15.30 -12.11 10.35
CA LEU A 67 15.50 -13.53 10.03
C LEU A 67 15.07 -13.81 8.59
N MET A 68 16.05 -13.88 7.68
CA MET A 68 15.82 -14.07 6.24
C MET A 68 14.90 -15.27 5.97
N GLU A 69 13.77 -15.00 5.31
CA GLU A 69 12.74 -15.97 4.86
C GLU A 69 12.04 -16.79 5.96
N GLN A 70 12.27 -16.47 7.24
CA GLN A 70 11.52 -17.03 8.35
C GLN A 70 10.37 -16.10 8.75
N GLU A 71 9.34 -16.68 9.35
CA GLU A 71 8.27 -15.89 9.94
C GLU A 71 8.75 -15.32 11.27
N VAL A 72 8.69 -14.00 11.40
CA VAL A 72 9.06 -13.24 12.60
C VAL A 72 7.78 -12.73 13.26
N GLN A 73 7.62 -12.98 14.55
CA GLN A 73 6.54 -12.39 15.32
C GLN A 73 6.92 -10.98 15.80
N VAL A 74 6.12 -9.99 15.41
CA VAL A 74 6.33 -8.57 15.72
C VAL A 74 5.15 -8.04 16.55
N ASP A 75 5.45 -7.24 17.58
CA ASP A 75 4.45 -6.65 18.49
C ASP A 75 3.51 -7.67 19.17
N ASN A 76 3.91 -8.95 19.25
CA ASN A 76 3.08 -10.06 19.73
C ASN A 76 1.70 -10.13 19.04
N ARG A 77 1.63 -9.67 17.78
CA ARG A 77 0.40 -9.54 16.99
C ARG A 77 0.60 -9.90 15.53
N TYR A 78 1.71 -9.49 14.92
CA TYR A 78 1.94 -9.66 13.50
C TYR A 78 2.88 -10.83 13.26
N LEU A 79 2.49 -11.72 12.37
CA LEU A 79 3.38 -12.71 11.79
C LEU A 79 3.86 -12.18 10.44
N ILE A 80 5.14 -11.85 10.35
CA ILE A 80 5.74 -11.17 9.19
C ILE A 80 6.76 -12.08 8.52
N ARG A 81 6.70 -12.16 7.19
CA ARG A 81 7.73 -12.84 6.38
C ARG A 81 8.23 -11.90 5.31
N VAL A 82 9.53 -11.64 5.32
CA VAL A 82 10.21 -10.83 4.30
C VAL A 82 10.95 -11.76 3.35
N ARG A 83 10.68 -11.62 2.04
CA ARG A 83 11.40 -12.31 0.96
C ARG A 83 12.20 -11.31 0.15
N ASP A 84 13.48 -11.60 -0.03
CA ASP A 84 14.33 -10.82 -0.92
C ASP A 84 14.43 -11.51 -2.29
N ASP A 85 13.56 -11.08 -3.21
CA ASP A 85 13.60 -11.52 -4.60
C ASP A 85 14.58 -10.64 -5.39
N ARG A 86 15.51 -11.27 -6.11
CA ARG A 86 16.37 -10.55 -7.05
C ARG A 86 15.55 -9.87 -8.14
N GLY A 87 15.82 -8.58 -8.37
CA GLY A 87 15.31 -7.83 -9.51
C GLY A 87 14.50 -6.60 -9.12
N LYS A 88 14.16 -5.80 -10.13
CA LYS A 88 13.46 -4.53 -9.94
C LYS A 88 12.19 -4.45 -10.79
N ILE A 89 11.19 -3.76 -10.26
CA ILE A 89 9.93 -3.46 -10.94
C ILE A 89 9.91 -1.96 -11.24
N PRO A 90 9.65 -1.55 -12.49
CA PRO A 90 9.43 -0.15 -12.82
C PRO A 90 8.10 0.36 -12.26
N SER A 91 8.09 1.60 -11.80
CA SER A 91 6.85 2.28 -11.43
C SER A 91 6.01 2.62 -12.68
N PRO A 92 4.68 2.42 -12.66
CA PRO A 92 3.80 2.84 -13.76
C PRO A 92 3.78 4.37 -13.95
N TRP A 93 4.22 5.15 -12.97
CA TRP A 93 4.44 6.61 -13.09
C TRP A 93 5.82 6.99 -13.63
N GLU A 94 6.65 6.03 -14.05
CA GLU A 94 8.00 6.26 -14.60
C GLU A 94 8.96 7.02 -13.69
N ASP A 95 8.74 6.91 -12.38
CA ASP A 95 9.48 7.69 -11.39
C ASP A 95 10.48 6.84 -10.58
N GLY A 96 10.85 5.67 -11.12
CA GLY A 96 11.93 4.84 -10.59
C GLY A 96 11.76 3.34 -10.84
N LEU A 97 12.80 2.60 -10.42
CA LEU A 97 12.84 1.14 -10.34
C LEU A 97 12.94 0.75 -8.85
N PHE A 98 12.18 -0.26 -8.44
CA PHE A 98 12.05 -0.65 -7.03
C PHE A 98 12.28 -2.14 -6.86
N GLU A 99 12.92 -2.58 -5.79
CA GLU A 99 13.20 -4.00 -5.55
C GLU A 99 11.90 -4.83 -5.49
N LYS A 100 11.96 -6.05 -6.03
CA LYS A 100 10.81 -6.95 -6.16
C LYS A 100 10.42 -7.68 -4.87
N GLY A 101 11.31 -7.68 -3.86
CA GLY A 101 11.09 -8.37 -2.59
C GLY A 101 9.73 -8.07 -1.95
N ASP A 102 9.14 -9.12 -1.39
CA ASP A 102 7.80 -9.12 -0.80
C ASP A 102 7.87 -9.09 0.72
N VAL A 103 6.87 -8.45 1.32
CA VAL A 103 6.54 -8.58 2.73
C VAL A 103 5.12 -9.11 2.83
N ASP A 104 4.96 -10.28 3.44
CA ASP A 104 3.66 -10.79 3.84
C ASP A 104 3.48 -10.54 5.35
N LEU A 105 2.32 -10.04 5.75
CA LEU A 105 1.92 -9.89 7.14
C LEU A 105 0.58 -10.55 7.36
N VAL A 106 0.48 -11.34 8.42
CA VAL A 106 -0.79 -11.83 8.97
C VAL A 106 -1.00 -11.20 10.34
N ASP A 107 -2.12 -10.50 10.51
CA ASP A 107 -2.55 -10.00 11.81
C ASP A 107 -3.22 -11.14 12.58
N GLN A 108 -2.55 -11.63 13.62
CA GLN A 108 -3.03 -12.78 14.41
C GLN A 108 -4.29 -12.45 15.23
N GLN A 109 -4.65 -11.18 15.40
CA GLN A 109 -5.87 -10.80 16.10
C GLN A 109 -7.10 -10.87 15.19
N THR A 110 -6.99 -10.40 13.94
CA THR A 110 -8.11 -10.30 13.00
C THR A 110 -8.14 -11.44 11.97
N GLY A 111 -7.02 -12.16 11.81
CA GLY A 111 -6.82 -13.16 10.76
C GLY A 111 -6.63 -12.55 9.37
N LYS A 112 -6.64 -11.22 9.23
CA LYS A 112 -6.47 -10.52 7.97
C LYS A 112 -5.00 -10.46 7.57
N ALA A 113 -4.74 -10.36 6.27
CA ALA A 113 -3.40 -10.31 5.73
C ALA A 113 -3.18 -9.05 4.88
N LEU A 114 -1.93 -8.58 4.87
CA LEU A 114 -1.44 -7.55 3.96
C LEU A 114 -0.21 -8.08 3.23
N LYS A 115 -0.06 -7.68 1.98
CA LYS A 115 1.12 -7.97 1.18
C LYS A 115 1.58 -6.70 0.47
N TRP A 116 2.86 -6.37 0.62
CA TRP A 116 3.44 -5.18 -0.02
C TRP A 116 4.89 -5.43 -0.43
N ASN A 117 5.40 -4.51 -1.24
CA ASN A 117 6.81 -4.42 -1.60
C ASN A 117 7.22 -2.94 -1.65
N ARG A 118 8.50 -2.67 -1.97
CA ARG A 118 9.01 -1.29 -2.03
C ARG A 118 8.26 -0.42 -3.05
N LEU A 119 7.81 -1.00 -4.16
CA LEU A 119 6.98 -0.29 -5.13
C LEU A 119 5.63 0.09 -4.54
N THR A 120 4.97 -0.82 -3.81
CA THR A 120 3.69 -0.56 -3.13
C THR A 120 3.80 0.66 -2.20
N LEU A 121 4.86 0.73 -1.38
CA LEU A 121 5.11 1.88 -0.50
C LEU A 121 5.30 3.19 -1.27
N ARG A 122 6.04 3.14 -2.40
CA ARG A 122 6.19 4.30 -3.29
C ARG A 122 4.85 4.79 -3.84
N LEU A 123 4.02 3.86 -4.33
CA LEU A 123 2.73 4.18 -4.94
C LEU A 123 1.78 4.82 -3.93
N ILE A 124 1.78 4.33 -2.68
CA ILE A 124 0.99 4.90 -1.59
C ILE A 124 1.50 6.32 -1.24
N ALA A 125 2.79 6.46 -0.91
CA ALA A 125 3.33 7.71 -0.38
C ALA A 125 3.26 8.86 -1.39
N LYS A 126 3.65 8.59 -2.65
CA LYS A 126 3.75 9.65 -3.67
C LYS A 126 2.49 9.81 -4.51
N HIS A 127 1.84 8.71 -4.88
CA HIS A 127 0.75 8.72 -5.86
C HIS A 127 -0.63 8.49 -5.23
N ARG A 128 -0.68 8.23 -3.91
CA ARG A 128 -1.91 7.95 -3.16
C ARG A 128 -2.72 6.80 -3.79
N PHE A 129 -2.02 5.87 -4.43
CA PHE A 129 -2.60 4.70 -5.07
C PHE A 129 -2.35 3.47 -4.20
N PHE A 130 -3.43 2.83 -3.77
CA PHE A 130 -3.40 1.72 -2.83
C PHE A 130 -3.67 0.35 -3.49
N GLY A 131 -3.64 0.28 -4.83
CA GLY A 131 -3.95 -0.94 -5.60
C GLY A 131 -5.43 -1.07 -5.94
N GLY A 132 -5.76 -1.59 -7.11
CA GLY A 132 -7.16 -1.84 -7.49
C GLY A 132 -7.77 -3.03 -6.73
N TYR A 133 -9.10 -3.10 -6.66
CA TYR A 133 -9.79 -4.22 -6.04
C TYR A 133 -9.38 -5.58 -6.64
N GLY A 134 -9.08 -6.54 -5.78
CA GLY A 134 -8.60 -7.87 -6.17
C GLY A 134 -7.11 -7.93 -6.57
N SER A 135 -6.39 -6.80 -6.54
CA SER A 135 -4.94 -6.80 -6.69
C SER A 135 -4.28 -7.45 -5.48
N GLU A 136 -3.29 -8.29 -5.72
CA GLU A 136 -2.51 -8.99 -4.68
C GLU A 136 -1.82 -8.04 -3.70
N TYR A 137 -1.44 -6.84 -4.18
CA TYR A 137 -0.75 -5.82 -3.39
C TYR A 137 -1.69 -4.67 -2.98
N ARG A 138 -3.02 -4.88 -2.98
CA ARG A 138 -3.96 -3.86 -2.51
C ARG A 138 -3.81 -3.66 -1.00
N ILE A 139 -3.61 -2.41 -0.60
CA ILE A 139 -3.60 -1.96 0.80
C ILE A 139 -4.87 -1.13 1.03
N ASP A 140 -6.00 -1.81 1.22
CA ASP A 140 -7.27 -1.12 1.45
C ASP A 140 -7.17 -0.20 2.70
N PRO A 141 -7.49 1.11 2.60
CA PRO A 141 -7.31 2.04 3.71
C PRO A 141 -8.05 1.68 5.00
N ASP A 142 -9.26 1.11 4.91
CA ASP A 142 -10.04 0.72 6.09
C ASP A 142 -9.40 -0.51 6.76
N VAL A 143 -8.97 -1.48 5.95
CA VAL A 143 -8.26 -2.68 6.45
C VAL A 143 -6.91 -2.30 7.05
N ALA A 144 -6.16 -1.41 6.40
CA ALA A 144 -4.87 -0.94 6.87
C ALA A 144 -5.01 -0.18 8.20
N TYR A 145 -6.02 0.67 8.36
CA TYR A 145 -6.28 1.38 9.62
C TYR A 145 -6.48 0.42 10.80
N GLU A 146 -7.28 -0.63 10.60
CA GLU A 146 -7.57 -1.65 11.62
C GLU A 146 -6.34 -2.53 11.94
N ILE A 147 -5.70 -3.07 10.90
CA ILE A 147 -4.55 -3.96 11.04
C ILE A 147 -3.36 -3.21 11.65
N LEU A 148 -3.03 -2.04 11.11
CA LEU A 148 -1.83 -1.30 11.52
C LEU A 148 -2.02 -0.52 12.83
N ALA A 149 -3.20 -0.60 13.44
CA ALA A 149 -3.58 0.10 14.67
C ALA A 149 -3.26 1.61 14.62
N LEU A 150 -3.56 2.24 13.48
CA LEU A 150 -3.25 3.65 13.27
C LEU A 150 -4.12 4.54 14.15
N LYS A 151 -3.56 5.69 14.54
CA LYS A 151 -4.30 6.71 15.31
C LYS A 151 -4.72 7.83 14.37
N PRO A 152 -6.00 8.27 14.46
CA PRO A 152 -6.46 9.50 13.82
C PRO A 152 -5.60 10.69 14.20
N PHE A 153 -5.47 11.67 13.32
CA PHE A 153 -4.94 12.97 13.70
C PHE A 153 -5.80 13.56 14.81
N VAL A 154 -5.13 14.02 15.87
CA VAL A 154 -5.76 14.88 16.87
C VAL A 154 -5.78 16.28 16.28
N ASP A 155 -6.95 16.76 15.91
CA ASP A 155 -7.13 18.15 15.49
C ASP A 155 -6.84 19.04 16.70
N ARG A 156 -5.62 19.60 16.78
CA ARG A 156 -5.28 20.63 17.76
C ARG A 156 -5.73 21.97 17.19
N SER A 157 -7.04 22.14 17.04
CA SER A 157 -7.60 23.49 16.95
C SER A 157 -7.33 24.18 18.31
N PRO A 158 -6.65 25.33 18.35
CA PRO A 158 -6.60 26.14 19.56
C PRO A 158 -8.04 26.53 19.87
N GLU A 159 -8.54 26.13 21.04
CA GLU A 159 -9.81 26.62 21.55
C GLU A 159 -9.79 28.15 21.50
N ALA A 160 -10.85 28.72 20.91
CA ALA A 160 -11.07 30.15 20.85
C ALA A 160 -10.96 30.75 22.26
N ILE A 161 -10.03 31.70 22.44
CA ILE A 161 -10.04 32.68 23.52
C ILE A 161 -10.72 33.93 22.98
#